data_AF-F8GXJ9-F1
#
_entry.id   AF-F8GXJ9-F1
#
_cell.length_a   1.000
_cell.length_b   1.000
_cell.length_c   1.000
_cell.angle_alpha   90.00
_cell.angle_beta   90.00
_cell.angle_gamma   90.00
#
_symmetry.space_group_name_H-M   'P 1'
#
loop_
_entity.id
_entity.type
_entity.pdbx_description
1 polymer ?
#
loop_
_entity_poly.entity_id
_entity_poly.type
_entity_poly.pdbx_seq_one_letter_code
_entity_poly.pdbx_strand_id
1 'polypeptide(L)'
;MATADLELTDAAPDFERSAALAGDIAALRGRFPETRALYREVCGLLFFRYGITPTANKLYQLVRKGSMGTPAEVLQAFWQELRGRTRVTIDHPDLPEALKDIAAGAVQTIWQAANEAATGELATLRAEARAAASAAEAERDAAHAETARAREAAAALVAQLDTARQAIEAGETALAAERQAHAATQARLEAGRAELEAARRQLAELRTQFSTELERARDQVVIAQERAEASERRALRELDAERTARQQSERLVEALRGELAAARAEARDAAVAQAEARARLETQVAALTEQLTTRLAAADAAARKAADDLATVQAALAAAQRRAERAEAEAALARQLLAELRLAPRERGEGGSVERRRRKAGGPAPSAGDTSSDTPSEPPAKVQGASAPRPEEGGDSSDSSYNEHDDSKD
;
A
#
# COMPACT_ATOMS: atom_id res chain seq x y z
N MET A 1 -98.65 34.02 -34.85
CA MET A 1 -99.28 34.62 -33.66
C MET A 1 -98.19 34.92 -32.64
N ALA A 2 -97.71 36.15 -32.65
CA ALA A 2 -96.98 36.77 -31.56
C ALA A 2 -97.17 38.27 -31.78
N THR A 3 -98.11 38.82 -31.01
CA THR A 3 -98.53 40.22 -31.02
C THR A 3 -97.38 41.09 -30.55
N ALA A 4 -97.04 42.09 -31.34
CA ALA A 4 -96.13 43.15 -30.97
C ALA A 4 -96.83 44.05 -29.94
N ASP A 5 -96.43 43.93 -28.68
CA ASP A 5 -96.75 44.94 -27.65
C ASP A 5 -95.86 46.16 -27.89
N LEU A 6 -96.47 47.16 -28.51
CA LEU A 6 -96.05 48.56 -28.42
C LEU A 6 -96.22 49.01 -26.96
N GLU A 7 -95.20 48.79 -26.13
CA GLU A 7 -95.08 49.50 -24.85
C GLU A 7 -94.81 50.99 -25.13
N LEU A 8 -95.90 51.74 -25.21
CA LEU A 8 -95.90 53.18 -25.01
C LEU A 8 -95.60 53.44 -23.53
N THR A 9 -94.32 53.63 -23.20
CA THR A 9 -93.87 54.06 -21.87
C THR A 9 -94.32 55.50 -21.64
N ASP A 10 -95.53 55.69 -21.11
CA ASP A 10 -95.95 56.94 -20.46
C ASP A 10 -96.52 56.63 -19.07
N ALA A 11 -95.64 56.17 -18.19
CA ALA A 11 -95.91 55.98 -16.77
C ALA A 11 -94.77 56.61 -15.95
N ALA A 12 -94.60 57.94 -16.04
CA ALA A 12 -93.86 58.67 -15.01
C ALA A 12 -94.55 58.45 -13.65
N PRO A 13 -93.81 58.22 -12.55
CA PRO A 13 -94.33 57.63 -11.33
C PRO A 13 -95.38 58.54 -10.67
N ASP A 14 -96.56 57.99 -10.39
CA ASP A 14 -97.68 58.68 -9.74
C ASP A 14 -97.30 59.34 -8.39
N PHE A 15 -96.22 58.86 -7.76
CA PHE A 15 -95.72 59.36 -6.48
C PHE A 15 -95.00 60.72 -6.60
N GLU A 16 -94.13 60.91 -7.59
CA GLU A 16 -93.46 62.21 -7.83
C GLU A 16 -94.46 63.27 -8.30
N ARG A 17 -95.45 62.88 -9.13
CA ARG A 17 -96.57 63.76 -9.52
C ARG A 17 -97.39 64.21 -8.31
N SER A 18 -97.64 63.30 -7.36
CA SER A 18 -98.41 63.60 -6.14
C SER A 18 -97.65 64.51 -5.16
N ALA A 19 -96.35 64.29 -4.98
CA ALA A 19 -95.51 65.12 -4.11
C ALA A 19 -95.31 66.54 -4.70
N ALA A 20 -95.03 66.64 -6.00
CA ALA A 20 -94.96 67.91 -6.71
C ALA A 20 -96.29 68.67 -6.62
N LEU A 21 -97.42 68.00 -6.91
CA LEU A 21 -98.76 68.57 -6.83
C LEU A 21 -99.06 69.15 -5.43
N ALA A 22 -98.69 68.44 -4.36
CA ALA A 22 -98.87 68.94 -3.00
C ALA A 22 -98.04 70.21 -2.72
N GLY A 23 -96.81 70.27 -3.23
CA GLY A 23 -95.93 71.44 -3.14
C GLY A 23 -96.49 72.67 -3.84
N ASP A 24 -97.00 72.52 -5.06
CA ASP A 24 -97.59 73.65 -5.80
C ASP A 24 -98.91 74.12 -5.18
N ILE A 25 -99.71 73.21 -4.64
CA ILE A 25 -100.93 73.57 -3.90
C ILE A 25 -100.57 74.36 -2.63
N ALA A 26 -99.47 74.01 -1.95
CA ALA A 26 -98.96 74.78 -0.81
C ALA A 26 -98.49 76.18 -1.23
N ALA A 27 -97.81 76.30 -2.37
CA ALA A 27 -97.42 77.59 -2.94
C ALA A 27 -98.65 78.46 -3.32
N LEU A 28 -99.68 77.85 -3.93
CA LEU A 28 -100.93 78.54 -4.27
C LEU A 28 -101.68 79.01 -3.02
N ARG A 29 -101.70 78.22 -1.94
CA ARG A 29 -102.28 78.61 -0.65
C ARG A 29 -101.64 79.86 -0.05
N GLY A 30 -100.34 80.09 -0.27
CA GLY A 30 -99.64 81.29 0.19
C GLY A 30 -99.98 82.53 -0.64
N ARG A 31 -100.28 82.37 -1.92
CA ARG A 31 -100.53 83.49 -2.86
C ARG A 31 -101.99 83.91 -2.92
N PHE A 32 -102.92 82.99 -2.68
CA PHE A 32 -104.36 83.24 -2.74
C PHE A 32 -105.01 83.00 -1.37
N PRO A 33 -105.16 84.06 -0.55
CA PRO A 33 -105.75 83.94 0.79
C PRO A 33 -107.27 83.68 0.73
N GLU A 34 -107.94 84.09 -0.35
CA GLU A 34 -109.37 83.87 -0.55
C GLU A 34 -109.68 82.44 -1.03
N THR A 35 -110.59 81.76 -0.33
CA THR A 35 -110.94 80.36 -0.56
C THR A 35 -111.48 80.08 -1.97
N ARG A 36 -112.35 80.94 -2.53
CA ARG A 36 -112.92 80.73 -3.88
C ARG A 36 -111.86 80.89 -4.97
N ALA A 37 -111.01 81.90 -4.85
CA ALA A 37 -109.89 82.12 -5.78
C ALA A 37 -108.91 80.95 -5.73
N LEU A 38 -108.55 80.48 -4.54
CA LEU A 38 -107.69 79.31 -4.37
C LEU A 38 -108.28 78.06 -5.03
N TYR A 39 -109.58 77.79 -4.87
CA TYR A 39 -110.23 76.66 -5.55
C TYR A 39 -110.13 76.76 -7.07
N ARG A 40 -110.29 77.95 -7.67
CA ARG A 40 -110.18 78.15 -9.12
C ARG A 40 -108.77 77.86 -9.63
N GLU A 41 -107.74 78.34 -8.93
CA GLU A 41 -106.35 78.10 -9.33
C GLU A 41 -105.93 76.64 -9.15
N VAL A 42 -106.44 75.95 -8.12
CA VAL A 42 -106.24 74.50 -7.99
C VAL A 42 -106.97 73.72 -9.10
N CYS A 43 -108.17 74.15 -9.53
CA CYS A 43 -108.80 73.57 -10.73
C CYS A 43 -107.91 73.71 -11.97
N GLY A 44 -107.35 74.91 -12.20
CA GLY A 44 -106.44 75.17 -13.31
C GLY A 44 -105.16 74.34 -13.22
N LEU A 45 -104.54 74.26 -12.04
CA LEU A 45 -103.34 73.47 -11.82
C LEU A 45 -103.58 71.98 -12.12
N LEU A 46 -104.66 71.40 -11.57
CA LEU A 46 -105.01 70.00 -11.78
C LEU A 46 -105.24 69.70 -13.27
N PHE A 47 -106.03 70.54 -13.94
CA PHE A 47 -106.41 70.30 -15.33
C PHE A 47 -105.26 70.54 -16.32
N PHE A 48 -104.59 71.69 -16.25
CA PHE A 48 -103.62 72.08 -17.28
C PHE A 48 -102.22 71.50 -17.07
N ARG A 49 -101.78 71.37 -15.81
CA ARG A 49 -100.41 70.95 -15.51
C ARG A 49 -100.29 69.47 -15.21
N TYR A 50 -101.32 68.91 -14.57
CA TYR A 50 -101.32 67.50 -14.16
C TYR A 50 -102.25 66.61 -14.99
N GLY A 51 -103.09 67.18 -15.86
CA GLY A 51 -104.04 66.42 -16.68
C GLY A 51 -105.14 65.71 -15.86
N ILE A 52 -105.34 66.08 -14.59
CA ILE A 52 -106.33 65.47 -13.70
C ILE A 52 -107.62 66.28 -13.78
N THR A 53 -108.75 65.63 -14.11
CA THR A 53 -110.06 66.27 -14.11
C THR A 53 -110.46 66.69 -12.68
N PRO A 54 -110.58 67.99 -12.39
CA PRO A 54 -110.96 68.44 -11.05
C PRO A 54 -112.38 67.99 -10.70
N THR A 55 -112.55 67.43 -9.50
CA THR A 55 -113.85 67.06 -8.93
C THR A 55 -114.05 67.77 -7.59
N ALA A 56 -115.29 68.09 -7.22
CA ALA A 56 -115.59 68.84 -6.00
C ALA A 56 -114.99 68.20 -4.73
N ASN A 57 -115.04 66.86 -4.65
CA ASN A 57 -114.47 66.10 -3.54
C ASN A 57 -112.94 66.20 -3.50
N LYS A 58 -112.26 66.09 -4.66
CA LYS A 58 -110.79 66.15 -4.73
C LYS A 58 -110.27 67.55 -4.44
N LEU A 59 -110.97 68.59 -4.90
CA LEU A 59 -110.67 69.98 -4.54
C LEU A 59 -110.79 70.19 -3.03
N TYR A 60 -111.89 69.73 -2.42
CA TYR A 60 -112.10 69.85 -0.98
C TYR A 60 -111.02 69.14 -0.18
N GLN A 61 -110.65 67.90 -0.56
CA GLN A 61 -109.60 67.11 0.11
C GLN A 61 -108.22 67.78 0.03
N LEU A 62 -107.93 68.45 -1.07
CA LEU A 62 -106.63 69.11 -1.31
C LEU A 62 -106.53 70.48 -0.67
N VAL A 63 -107.60 71.30 -0.69
CA VAL A 63 -107.60 72.68 -0.18
C VAL A 63 -108.04 72.77 1.29
N ARG A 64 -108.94 71.89 1.76
CA ARG A 64 -109.43 71.77 3.15
C ARG A 64 -109.85 73.10 3.79
N LYS A 65 -110.47 74.01 3.03
CA LYS A 65 -110.98 75.31 3.51
C LYS A 65 -112.39 75.60 2.97
N GLY A 66 -113.22 76.25 3.76
CA GLY A 66 -114.55 76.73 3.36
C GLY A 66 -115.72 75.75 3.57
N SER A 67 -116.93 76.22 3.26
CA SER A 67 -118.18 75.44 3.32
C SER A 67 -118.22 74.37 2.23
N MET A 68 -118.89 73.24 2.53
CA MET A 68 -118.96 72.04 1.67
C MET A 68 -119.51 72.31 0.25
N GLY A 69 -120.32 73.35 0.03
CA GLY A 69 -120.88 73.70 -1.28
C GLY A 69 -119.96 74.52 -2.19
N THR A 70 -118.95 75.19 -1.62
CA THR A 70 -118.07 76.13 -2.34
C THR A 70 -117.23 75.49 -3.46
N PRO A 71 -116.65 74.29 -3.30
CA PRO A 71 -115.84 73.66 -4.35
C PRO A 71 -116.66 73.31 -5.60
N ALA A 72 -117.94 72.92 -5.44
CA ALA A 72 -118.80 72.55 -6.56
C ALA A 72 -119.18 73.77 -7.42
N GLU A 73 -119.53 74.89 -6.79
CA GLU A 73 -119.82 76.15 -7.50
C GLU A 73 -118.62 76.68 -8.28
N VAL A 74 -117.43 76.70 -7.66
CA VAL A 74 -116.20 77.18 -8.30
C VAL A 74 -115.79 76.26 -9.44
N LEU A 75 -115.93 74.95 -9.28
CA LEU A 75 -115.67 73.98 -10.35
C LEU A 75 -116.60 74.19 -11.54
N GLN A 76 -117.90 74.40 -11.29
CA GLN A 76 -118.87 74.63 -12.36
C GLN A 76 -118.62 75.95 -13.09
N ALA A 77 -118.27 77.01 -12.36
CA ALA A 77 -117.87 78.29 -12.95
C ALA A 77 -116.58 78.16 -13.79
N PHE A 78 -115.57 77.43 -13.29
CA PHE A 78 -114.31 77.17 -14.00
C PHE A 78 -114.54 76.44 -15.33
N TRP A 79 -115.37 75.39 -15.36
CA TRP A 79 -115.66 74.67 -16.59
C TRP A 79 -116.47 75.50 -17.60
N GLN A 80 -117.29 76.44 -17.14
CA GLN A 80 -118.00 77.36 -18.03
C GLN A 80 -117.05 78.41 -18.61
N GLU A 81 -116.16 78.97 -17.80
CA GLU A 81 -115.15 79.94 -18.25
C GLU A 81 -114.16 79.29 -19.23
N LEU A 82 -113.70 78.06 -18.95
CA LEU A 82 -112.83 77.32 -19.83
C LEU A 82 -113.51 77.03 -21.18
N ARG A 83 -114.75 76.53 -21.16
CA ARG A 83 -115.51 76.31 -22.40
C ARG A 83 -115.76 77.60 -23.18
N GLY A 84 -115.95 78.72 -22.49
CA GLY A 84 -116.04 80.04 -23.13
C GLY A 84 -114.75 80.48 -23.81
N ARG A 85 -113.58 80.25 -23.18
CA ARG A 85 -112.27 80.65 -23.71
C ARG A 85 -111.76 79.77 -24.84
N THR A 86 -111.99 78.45 -24.77
CA THR A 86 -111.47 77.52 -25.79
C THR A 86 -112.35 77.47 -27.03
N ARG A 87 -113.58 77.98 -26.97
CA ARG A 87 -114.47 78.07 -28.13
C ARG A 87 -114.16 79.33 -28.93
N VAL A 88 -113.44 79.19 -30.03
CA VAL A 88 -113.33 80.23 -31.06
C VAL A 88 -114.66 80.26 -31.82
N THR A 89 -115.66 80.95 -31.27
CA THR A 89 -116.85 81.33 -32.03
C THR A 89 -116.57 82.64 -32.75
N ILE A 90 -116.65 82.65 -34.09
CA ILE A 90 -116.68 83.87 -34.89
C ILE A 90 -118.06 84.50 -34.69
N ASP A 91 -118.24 85.17 -33.55
CA ASP A 91 -119.48 85.88 -33.26
C ASP A 91 -119.36 87.32 -33.77
N HIS A 92 -119.58 87.46 -35.08
CA HIS A 92 -119.82 88.74 -35.72
C HIS A 92 -121.32 88.81 -36.07
N PRO A 93 -122.09 89.75 -35.48
CA PRO A 93 -123.55 89.78 -35.60
C PRO A 93 -124.07 90.05 -37.02
N ASP A 94 -123.24 90.62 -37.90
CA ASP A 94 -123.63 90.95 -39.29
C ASP A 94 -123.13 89.96 -40.35
N LEU A 95 -122.51 88.84 -39.96
CA LEU A 95 -121.93 87.88 -40.91
C LEU A 95 -122.90 86.70 -41.18
N PRO A 96 -123.35 86.47 -42.43
CA PRO A 96 -124.24 85.36 -42.77
C PRO A 96 -123.66 84.00 -42.39
N GLU A 97 -124.50 83.14 -41.83
CA GLU A 97 -124.10 81.81 -41.32
C GLU A 97 -123.36 80.97 -42.39
N ALA A 98 -123.81 81.06 -43.64
CA ALA A 98 -123.17 80.37 -44.77
C ALA A 98 -121.68 80.73 -44.96
N LEU A 99 -121.26 81.97 -44.68
CA LEU A 99 -119.86 82.37 -44.79
C LEU A 99 -119.02 81.87 -43.60
N LYS A 100 -119.62 81.78 -42.40
CA LYS A 100 -118.97 81.20 -41.21
C LYS A 100 -118.70 79.71 -41.41
N ASP A 101 -119.67 78.98 -41.98
CA ASP A 101 -119.52 77.55 -42.27
C ASP A 101 -118.40 77.27 -43.29
N ILE A 102 -118.33 78.08 -44.35
CA ILE A 102 -117.27 77.96 -45.37
C ILE A 102 -115.89 78.26 -44.76
N ALA A 103 -115.77 79.33 -43.97
CA ALA A 103 -114.51 79.68 -43.33
C ALA A 103 -114.07 78.64 -42.28
N ALA A 104 -115.01 78.12 -41.47
CA ALA A 104 -114.75 77.07 -40.50
C ALA A 104 -114.31 75.76 -41.19
N GLY A 105 -114.97 75.38 -42.28
CA GLY A 105 -114.58 74.24 -43.10
C GLY A 105 -113.18 74.39 -43.68
N ALA A 106 -112.84 75.57 -44.24
CA ALA A 106 -111.51 75.83 -44.79
C ALA A 106 -110.40 75.77 -43.73
N VAL A 107 -110.61 76.39 -42.55
CA VAL A 107 -109.64 76.31 -41.44
C VAL A 107 -109.51 74.88 -40.93
N GLN A 108 -110.61 74.14 -40.84
CA GLN A 108 -110.59 72.73 -40.45
C GLN A 108 -109.77 71.88 -41.43
N THR A 109 -109.95 72.05 -42.74
CA THR A 109 -109.18 71.32 -43.75
C THR A 109 -107.69 71.69 -43.72
N ILE A 110 -107.35 72.97 -43.56
CA ILE A 110 -105.95 73.42 -43.44
C ILE A 110 -105.32 72.81 -42.18
N TRP A 111 -106.01 72.82 -41.06
CA TRP A 111 -105.53 72.22 -39.82
C TRP A 111 -105.34 70.70 -39.94
N GLN A 112 -106.30 70.00 -40.56
CA GLN A 112 -106.20 68.56 -40.83
C GLN A 112 -104.99 68.25 -41.72
N ALA A 113 -104.84 68.96 -42.84
CA ALA A 113 -103.73 68.78 -43.76
C ALA A 113 -102.37 69.09 -43.12
N ALA A 114 -102.29 70.15 -42.30
CA ALA A 114 -101.07 70.47 -41.56
C ALA A 114 -100.72 69.40 -40.51
N ASN A 115 -101.73 68.86 -39.82
CA ASN A 115 -101.53 67.81 -38.83
C ASN A 115 -101.14 66.46 -39.48
N GLU A 116 -101.73 66.12 -40.62
CA GLU A 116 -101.32 64.96 -41.43
C GLU A 116 -99.89 65.10 -41.95
N ALA A 117 -99.51 66.28 -42.48
CA ALA A 117 -98.13 66.54 -42.90
C ALA A 117 -97.14 66.43 -41.74
N ALA A 118 -97.43 67.08 -40.60
CA ALA A 118 -96.57 67.04 -39.43
C ALA A 118 -96.42 65.63 -38.83
N THR A 119 -97.51 64.85 -38.79
CA THR A 119 -97.45 63.46 -38.31
C THR A 119 -96.71 62.54 -39.30
N GLY A 120 -96.85 62.79 -40.61
CA GLY A 120 -96.07 62.13 -41.66
C GLY A 120 -94.57 62.38 -41.53
N GLU A 121 -94.15 63.65 -41.43
CA GLU A 121 -92.74 64.04 -41.24
C GLU A 121 -92.16 63.52 -39.92
N LEU A 122 -92.94 63.55 -38.83
CA LEU A 122 -92.54 62.96 -37.56
C LEU A 122 -92.32 61.44 -37.70
N ALA A 123 -93.17 60.75 -38.46
CA ALA A 123 -93.04 59.32 -38.71
C ALA A 123 -91.80 58.99 -39.54
N THR A 124 -91.47 59.79 -40.57
CA THR A 124 -90.25 59.62 -41.37
C THR A 124 -89.01 59.87 -40.53
N LEU A 125 -88.95 60.97 -39.77
CA LEU A 125 -87.82 61.26 -38.88
C LEU A 125 -87.62 60.17 -37.81
N ARG A 126 -88.71 59.61 -37.27
CA ARG A 126 -88.62 58.47 -36.33
C ARG A 126 -88.11 57.20 -37.00
N ALA A 127 -88.50 56.93 -38.24
CA ALA A 127 -87.99 55.78 -38.99
C ALA A 127 -86.51 55.93 -39.32
N GLU A 128 -86.08 57.11 -39.77
CA GLU A 128 -84.68 57.44 -40.04
C GLU A 128 -83.82 57.36 -38.77
N ALA A 129 -84.29 57.91 -37.65
CA ALA A 129 -83.58 57.82 -36.37
C ALA A 129 -83.41 56.38 -35.90
N ARG A 130 -84.43 55.52 -36.07
CA ARG A 130 -84.34 54.09 -35.75
C ARG A 130 -83.37 53.35 -36.67
N ALA A 131 -83.37 53.67 -37.96
CA ALA A 131 -82.43 53.09 -38.92
C ALA A 131 -80.97 53.53 -38.66
N ALA A 132 -80.76 54.79 -38.28
CA ALA A 132 -79.45 55.29 -37.88
C ALA A 132 -78.97 54.64 -36.58
N ALA A 133 -79.85 54.47 -35.59
CA ALA A 133 -79.52 53.78 -34.34
C ALA A 133 -79.15 52.32 -34.58
N SER A 134 -79.92 51.57 -35.38
CA SER A 134 -79.61 50.17 -35.69
C SER A 134 -78.33 50.02 -36.50
N ALA A 135 -78.03 50.94 -37.42
CA ALA A 135 -76.77 50.96 -38.15
C ALA A 135 -75.56 51.21 -37.22
N ALA A 136 -75.68 52.16 -36.29
CA ALA A 136 -74.63 52.45 -35.31
C ALA A 136 -74.41 51.28 -34.34
N GLU A 137 -75.47 50.61 -33.90
CA GLU A 137 -75.37 49.40 -33.08
C GLU A 137 -74.67 48.26 -33.84
N ALA A 138 -75.03 48.03 -35.10
CA ALA A 138 -74.38 47.02 -35.93
C ALA A 138 -72.89 47.32 -36.15
N GLU A 139 -72.51 48.58 -36.38
CA GLU A 139 -71.12 48.99 -36.53
C GLU A 139 -70.33 48.81 -35.23
N ARG A 140 -70.92 49.18 -34.08
CA ARG A 140 -70.33 48.98 -32.76
C ARG A 140 -70.10 47.48 -32.49
N ASP A 141 -71.09 46.64 -32.76
CA ASP A 141 -71.00 45.21 -32.52
C ASP A 141 -69.96 44.55 -33.47
N ALA A 142 -69.86 45.03 -34.72
CA ALA A 142 -68.82 44.62 -35.65
C ALA A 142 -67.41 45.01 -35.16
N ALA A 143 -67.22 46.23 -34.66
CA ALA A 143 -65.96 46.69 -34.07
C ALA A 143 -65.59 45.90 -32.80
N HIS A 144 -66.58 45.57 -31.96
CA HIS A 144 -66.35 44.69 -30.80
C HIS A 144 -65.94 43.27 -31.24
N ALA A 145 -66.57 42.71 -32.27
CA ALA A 145 -66.21 41.41 -32.80
C ALA A 145 -64.81 41.40 -33.44
N GLU A 146 -64.40 42.48 -34.11
CA GLU A 146 -63.05 42.61 -34.67
C GLU A 146 -62.00 42.75 -33.56
N THR A 147 -62.24 43.60 -32.56
CA THR A 147 -61.31 43.75 -31.42
C THR A 147 -61.19 42.47 -30.59
N ALA A 148 -62.27 41.70 -30.41
CA ALA A 148 -62.22 40.39 -29.78
C ALA A 148 -61.34 39.41 -30.58
N ARG A 149 -61.55 39.31 -31.90
CA ARG A 149 -60.72 38.47 -32.79
C ARG A 149 -59.25 38.90 -32.78
N ALA A 150 -58.97 40.19 -32.78
CA ALA A 150 -57.60 40.72 -32.70
C ALA A 150 -56.92 40.37 -31.36
N ARG A 151 -57.66 40.43 -30.24
CA ARG A 151 -57.15 40.02 -28.92
C ARG A 151 -56.86 38.53 -28.84
N GLU A 152 -57.74 37.70 -29.39
CA GLU A 152 -57.52 36.24 -29.47
C GLU A 152 -56.30 35.91 -30.32
N ALA A 153 -56.14 36.54 -31.49
CA ALA A 153 -54.97 36.38 -32.34
C ALA A 153 -53.68 36.84 -31.63
N ALA A 154 -53.71 37.97 -30.93
CA ALA A 154 -52.56 38.44 -30.15
C ALA A 154 -52.20 37.48 -29.02
N ALA A 155 -53.19 36.95 -28.28
CA ALA A 155 -52.96 35.97 -27.22
C ALA A 155 -52.36 34.67 -27.78
N ALA A 156 -52.82 34.20 -28.94
CA ALA A 156 -52.27 33.03 -29.61
C ALA A 156 -50.80 33.25 -30.04
N LEU A 157 -50.46 34.45 -30.56
CA LEU A 157 -49.08 34.79 -30.93
C LEU A 157 -48.17 34.87 -29.69
N VAL A 158 -48.64 35.44 -28.58
CA VAL A 158 -47.87 35.47 -27.32
C VAL A 158 -47.61 34.05 -26.83
N ALA A 159 -48.61 33.16 -26.83
CA ALA A 159 -48.43 31.77 -26.43
C ALA A 159 -47.42 31.03 -27.34
N GLN A 160 -47.44 31.29 -28.65
CA GLN A 160 -46.47 30.75 -29.60
C GLN A 160 -45.05 31.27 -29.33
N LEU A 161 -44.90 32.58 -29.05
CA LEU A 161 -43.61 33.18 -28.69
C LEU A 161 -43.04 32.60 -27.39
N ASP A 162 -43.88 32.41 -26.37
CA ASP A 162 -43.44 31.83 -25.11
C ASP A 162 -43.04 30.36 -25.28
N THR A 163 -43.78 29.60 -26.09
CA THR A 163 -43.39 28.22 -26.45
C THR A 163 -42.05 28.19 -27.21
N ALA A 164 -41.85 29.11 -28.15
CA ALA A 164 -40.60 29.22 -28.90
C ALA A 164 -39.41 29.61 -27.99
N ARG A 165 -39.62 30.53 -27.04
CA ARG A 165 -38.61 30.92 -26.04
C ARG A 165 -38.21 29.73 -25.16
N GLN A 166 -39.20 28.98 -24.65
CA GLN A 166 -38.94 27.77 -23.86
C GLN A 166 -38.17 26.72 -24.67
N ALA A 167 -38.49 26.55 -25.95
CA ALA A 167 -37.74 25.64 -26.83
C ALA A 167 -36.29 26.11 -27.07
N ILE A 168 -36.07 27.41 -27.21
CA ILE A 168 -34.71 27.99 -27.33
C ILE A 168 -33.92 27.77 -26.04
N GLU A 169 -34.48 28.09 -24.87
CA GLU A 169 -33.83 27.88 -23.57
C GLU A 169 -33.52 26.40 -23.32
N ALA A 170 -34.44 25.50 -23.66
CA ALA A 170 -34.21 24.05 -23.60
C ALA A 170 -33.09 23.62 -24.57
N GLY A 171 -33.04 24.21 -25.77
CA GLY A 171 -31.96 23.96 -26.73
C GLY A 171 -30.59 24.46 -26.25
N GLU A 172 -30.54 25.64 -25.64
CA GLU A 172 -29.31 26.24 -25.09
C GLU A 172 -28.77 25.43 -23.92
N THR A 173 -29.63 24.97 -23.02
CA THR A 173 -29.24 24.10 -21.89
C THR A 173 -28.72 22.75 -22.38
N ALA A 174 -29.38 22.13 -23.37
CA ALA A 174 -28.91 20.89 -23.98
C ALA A 174 -27.55 21.08 -24.70
N LEU A 175 -27.37 22.18 -25.42
CA LEU A 175 -26.11 22.51 -26.09
C LEU A 175 -24.97 22.76 -25.09
N ALA A 176 -25.26 23.42 -23.97
CA ALA A 176 -24.28 23.63 -22.90
C ALA A 176 -23.86 22.29 -22.26
N ALA A 177 -24.82 21.39 -22.01
CA ALA A 177 -24.54 20.06 -21.49
C ALA A 177 -23.68 19.23 -22.46
N GLU A 178 -23.99 19.24 -23.76
CA GLU A 178 -23.19 18.58 -24.79
C GLU A 178 -21.77 19.15 -24.88
N ARG A 179 -21.62 20.49 -24.84
CA ARG A 179 -20.28 21.12 -24.82
C ARG A 179 -19.47 20.70 -23.59
N GLN A 180 -20.10 20.60 -22.43
CA GLN A 180 -19.44 20.14 -21.21
C GLN A 180 -19.05 18.66 -21.32
N ALA A 181 -19.93 17.80 -21.86
CA ALA A 181 -19.64 16.39 -22.10
C ALA A 181 -18.49 16.22 -23.11
N HIS A 182 -18.49 17.01 -24.18
CA HIS A 182 -17.42 17.03 -25.18
C HIS A 182 -16.08 17.48 -24.56
N ALA A 183 -16.07 18.56 -23.78
CA ALA A 183 -14.87 19.01 -23.07
C ALA A 183 -14.34 17.93 -22.11
N ALA A 184 -15.23 17.24 -21.39
CA ALA A 184 -14.85 16.15 -20.49
C ALA A 184 -14.27 14.94 -21.24
N THR A 185 -14.84 14.57 -22.39
CA THR A 185 -14.31 13.46 -23.22
C THR A 185 -12.97 13.82 -23.84
N GLN A 186 -12.79 15.06 -24.29
CA GLN A 186 -11.49 15.58 -24.76
C GLN A 186 -10.43 15.53 -23.65
N ALA A 187 -10.74 16.01 -22.45
CA ALA A 187 -9.82 15.97 -21.32
C ALA A 187 -9.41 14.53 -20.96
N ARG A 188 -10.35 13.57 -20.97
CA ARG A 188 -10.04 12.13 -20.75
C ARG A 188 -9.12 11.56 -21.84
N LEU A 189 -9.34 11.95 -23.09
CA LEU A 189 -8.52 11.52 -24.22
C LEU A 189 -7.09 12.11 -24.15
N GLU A 190 -6.95 13.37 -23.74
CA GLU A 190 -5.65 14.01 -23.51
C GLU A 190 -4.91 13.38 -22.34
N ALA A 191 -5.59 13.12 -21.21
CA ALA A 191 -5.02 12.42 -20.07
C ALA A 191 -4.55 11.01 -20.47
N GLY A 192 -5.38 10.23 -21.16
CA GLY A 192 -5.00 8.90 -21.64
C GLY A 192 -3.82 8.91 -22.63
N ARG A 193 -3.71 9.95 -23.47
CA ARG A 193 -2.53 10.14 -24.34
C ARG A 193 -1.28 10.42 -23.53
N ALA A 194 -1.37 11.26 -22.49
CA ALA A 194 -0.24 11.57 -21.62
C ALA A 194 0.23 10.33 -20.85
N GLU A 195 -0.69 9.53 -20.32
CA GLU A 195 -0.39 8.25 -19.65
C GLU A 195 0.30 7.26 -20.60
N LEU A 196 -0.18 7.15 -21.83
CA LEU A 196 0.40 6.27 -22.84
C LEU A 196 1.82 6.71 -23.25
N GLU A 197 2.07 8.01 -23.37
CA GLU A 197 3.42 8.54 -23.60
C GLU A 197 4.35 8.32 -22.40
N ALA A 198 3.85 8.48 -21.16
CA ALA A 198 4.62 8.17 -19.96
C ALA A 198 5.00 6.68 -19.89
N ALA A 199 4.04 5.79 -20.15
CA ALA A 199 4.28 4.35 -20.19
C ALA A 199 5.27 3.94 -21.29
N ARG A 200 5.20 4.59 -22.47
CA ARG A 200 6.18 4.39 -23.56
C ARG A 200 7.59 4.78 -23.14
N ARG A 201 7.74 5.92 -22.46
CA ARG A 201 9.04 6.37 -21.93
C ARG A 201 9.59 5.40 -20.89
N GLN A 202 8.77 4.97 -19.94
CA GLN A 202 9.14 3.96 -18.94
C GLN A 202 9.56 2.64 -19.59
N LEU A 203 8.81 2.16 -20.60
CA LEU A 203 9.18 0.93 -21.31
C LEU A 203 10.49 1.09 -22.07
N ALA A 204 10.75 2.24 -22.70
CA ALA A 204 12.01 2.51 -23.36
C ALA A 204 13.17 2.53 -22.35
N GLU A 205 12.99 3.19 -21.21
CA GLU A 205 13.98 3.23 -20.13
C GLU A 205 14.27 1.82 -19.58
N LEU A 206 13.25 1.03 -19.24
CA LEU A 206 13.42 -0.34 -18.79
C LEU A 206 14.13 -1.22 -19.82
N ARG A 207 13.84 -1.05 -21.11
CA ARG A 207 14.57 -1.75 -22.19
C ARG A 207 16.04 -1.37 -22.21
N THR A 208 16.35 -0.09 -22.08
CA THR A 208 17.75 0.35 -22.02
C THR A 208 18.45 -0.18 -20.79
N GLN A 209 17.84 -0.07 -19.61
CA GLN A 209 18.39 -0.61 -18.35
C GLN A 209 18.64 -2.12 -18.46
N PHE A 210 17.66 -2.89 -18.89
CA PHE A 210 17.80 -4.33 -19.09
C PHE A 210 18.91 -4.67 -20.10
N SER A 211 19.03 -3.93 -21.20
CA SER A 211 20.12 -4.14 -22.15
C SER A 211 21.49 -3.88 -21.52
N THR A 212 21.62 -2.82 -20.72
CA THR A 212 22.89 -2.52 -20.02
C THR A 212 23.23 -3.55 -18.95
N GLU A 213 22.24 -4.06 -18.23
CA GLU A 213 22.42 -5.14 -17.26
C GLU A 213 22.81 -6.45 -17.94
N LEU A 214 22.21 -6.76 -19.09
CA LEU A 214 22.55 -7.93 -19.87
C LEU A 214 24.00 -7.88 -20.38
N GLU A 215 24.46 -6.74 -20.88
CA GLU A 215 25.87 -6.57 -21.28
C GLU A 215 26.81 -6.67 -20.07
N ARG A 216 26.49 -6.04 -18.94
CA ARG A 216 27.29 -6.19 -17.71
C ARG A 216 27.36 -7.65 -17.24
N ALA A 217 26.26 -8.39 -17.31
CA ALA A 217 26.23 -9.80 -16.95
C ALA A 217 27.09 -10.64 -17.91
N ARG A 218 27.04 -10.34 -19.22
CA ARG A 218 27.93 -10.98 -20.22
C ARG A 218 29.39 -10.70 -19.92
N ASP A 219 29.77 -9.46 -19.64
CA ASP A 219 31.14 -9.09 -19.28
C ASP A 219 31.61 -9.82 -18.01
N GLN A 220 30.75 -9.94 -17.00
CA GLN A 220 31.06 -10.69 -15.77
C GLN A 220 31.28 -12.18 -16.05
N VAL A 221 30.49 -12.78 -16.94
CA VAL A 221 30.67 -14.17 -17.37
C VAL A 221 32.01 -14.34 -18.10
N VAL A 222 32.36 -13.43 -19.01
CA VAL A 222 33.67 -13.45 -19.70
C VAL A 222 34.82 -13.36 -18.70
N ILE A 223 34.78 -12.40 -17.78
CA ILE A 223 35.81 -12.25 -16.73
C ILE A 223 35.92 -13.51 -15.86
N ALA A 224 34.79 -14.12 -15.49
CA ALA A 224 34.78 -15.36 -14.72
C ALA A 224 35.39 -16.53 -15.50
N GLN A 225 35.09 -16.65 -16.79
CA GLN A 225 35.68 -17.64 -17.69
C GLN A 225 37.20 -17.45 -17.81
N GLU A 226 37.67 -16.22 -18.05
CA GLU A 226 39.11 -15.92 -18.12
C GLU A 226 39.84 -16.26 -16.82
N ARG A 227 39.23 -15.95 -15.66
CA ARG A 227 39.77 -16.33 -14.35
C ARG A 227 39.81 -17.84 -14.14
N ALA A 228 38.76 -18.55 -14.56
CA ALA A 228 38.69 -20.00 -14.48
C ALA A 228 39.78 -20.63 -15.37
N GLU A 229 39.89 -20.22 -16.64
CA GLU A 229 40.95 -20.67 -17.54
C GLU A 229 42.35 -20.35 -17.00
N ALA A 230 42.56 -19.15 -16.45
CA ALA A 230 43.84 -18.79 -15.85
C ALA A 230 44.17 -19.68 -14.64
N SER A 231 43.17 -20.01 -13.82
CA SER A 231 43.34 -20.93 -12.69
C SER A 231 43.63 -22.36 -13.15
N GLU A 232 42.95 -22.83 -14.21
CA GLU A 232 43.18 -24.14 -14.83
C GLU A 232 44.60 -24.22 -15.40
N ARG A 233 45.04 -23.20 -16.16
CA ARG A 233 46.41 -23.12 -16.69
C ARG A 233 47.46 -23.08 -15.57
N ARG A 234 47.17 -22.48 -14.41
CA ARG A 234 48.08 -22.54 -13.25
C ARG A 234 48.13 -23.95 -12.65
N ALA A 235 46.97 -24.56 -12.40
CA ALA A 235 46.87 -25.92 -11.87
C ALA A 235 47.58 -26.95 -12.78
N LEU A 236 47.43 -26.84 -14.11
CA LEU A 236 48.13 -27.70 -15.06
C LEU A 236 49.66 -27.56 -14.97
N ARG A 237 50.17 -26.33 -14.84
CA ARG A 237 51.62 -26.08 -14.66
C ARG A 237 52.12 -26.63 -13.33
N GLU A 238 51.35 -26.47 -12.25
CA GLU A 238 51.67 -27.02 -10.94
C GLU A 238 51.70 -28.55 -10.96
N LEU A 239 50.75 -29.19 -11.65
CA LEU A 239 50.72 -30.64 -11.84
C LEU A 239 51.94 -31.12 -12.65
N ASP A 240 52.32 -30.42 -13.71
CA ASP A 240 53.51 -30.78 -14.51
C ASP A 240 54.81 -30.55 -13.74
N ALA A 241 54.89 -29.50 -12.93
CA ALA A 241 56.00 -29.27 -12.01
C ALA A 241 56.08 -30.38 -10.94
N GLU A 242 54.94 -30.77 -10.36
CA GLU A 242 54.86 -31.87 -9.39
C GLU A 242 55.26 -33.21 -10.03
N ARG A 243 54.77 -33.50 -11.25
CA ARG A 243 55.17 -34.70 -12.01
C ARG A 243 56.67 -34.72 -12.26
N THR A 244 57.26 -33.59 -12.65
CA THR A 244 58.70 -33.47 -12.87
C THR A 244 59.49 -33.66 -11.58
N ALA A 245 59.04 -33.06 -10.48
CA ALA A 245 59.65 -33.23 -9.16
C ALA A 245 59.55 -34.68 -8.65
N ARG A 246 58.40 -35.34 -8.86
CA ARG A 246 58.21 -36.77 -8.56
C ARG A 246 59.14 -37.64 -9.40
N GLN A 247 59.27 -37.39 -10.70
CA GLN A 247 60.21 -38.14 -11.55
C GLN A 247 61.66 -37.95 -11.12
N GLN A 248 62.05 -36.74 -10.72
CA GLN A 248 63.40 -36.46 -10.19
C GLN A 248 63.62 -37.18 -8.86
N SER A 249 62.66 -37.15 -7.94
CA SER A 249 62.76 -37.84 -6.66
C SER A 249 62.81 -39.36 -6.84
N GLU A 250 62.01 -39.93 -7.73
CA GLU A 250 62.08 -41.35 -8.11
C GLU A 250 63.47 -41.73 -8.66
N ARG A 251 64.05 -40.91 -9.55
CA ARG A 251 65.42 -41.13 -10.06
C ARG A 251 66.48 -41.05 -8.96
N LEU A 252 66.35 -40.10 -8.03
CA LEU A 252 67.26 -39.99 -6.88
C LEU A 252 67.14 -41.20 -5.94
N VAL A 253 65.91 -41.66 -5.67
CA VAL A 253 65.69 -42.87 -4.88
C VAL A 253 66.29 -44.08 -5.56
N GLU A 254 66.15 -44.22 -6.88
CA GLU A 254 66.74 -45.33 -7.63
C GLU A 254 68.28 -45.25 -7.66
N ALA A 255 68.86 -44.05 -7.79
CA ALA A 255 70.29 -43.83 -7.67
C ALA A 255 70.81 -44.21 -6.27
N LEU A 256 70.16 -43.74 -5.20
CA LEU A 256 70.49 -44.10 -3.81
C LEU A 256 70.32 -45.59 -3.54
N ARG A 257 69.32 -46.25 -4.14
CA ARG A 257 69.18 -47.73 -4.08
C ARG A 257 70.36 -48.42 -4.78
N GLY A 258 70.79 -47.90 -5.93
CA GLY A 258 71.98 -48.36 -6.63
C GLY A 258 73.25 -48.22 -5.78
N GLU A 259 73.46 -47.04 -5.18
CA GLU A 259 74.58 -46.78 -4.26
C GLU A 259 74.53 -47.69 -3.04
N LEU A 260 73.35 -47.89 -2.43
CA LEU A 260 73.18 -48.80 -1.30
C LEU A 260 73.45 -50.26 -1.71
N ALA A 261 73.06 -50.66 -2.91
CA ALA A 261 73.36 -51.99 -3.44
C ALA A 261 74.86 -52.18 -3.66
N ALA A 262 75.54 -51.17 -4.21
CA ALA A 262 77.00 -51.15 -4.37
C ALA A 262 77.71 -51.20 -3.02
N ALA A 263 77.34 -50.35 -2.06
CA ALA A 263 77.89 -50.35 -0.71
C ALA A 263 77.65 -51.69 0.02
N ARG A 264 76.48 -52.31 -0.19
CA ARG A 264 76.20 -53.67 0.32
C ARG A 264 77.05 -54.73 -0.35
N ALA A 265 77.32 -54.62 -1.65
CA ALA A 265 78.22 -55.52 -2.36
C ALA A 265 79.66 -55.36 -1.86
N GLU A 266 80.16 -54.13 -1.75
CA GLU A 266 81.47 -53.82 -1.17
C GLU A 266 81.59 -54.31 0.28
N ALA A 267 80.55 -54.11 1.11
CA ALA A 267 80.54 -54.64 2.47
C ALA A 267 80.53 -56.17 2.50
N ARG A 268 79.85 -56.84 1.56
CA ARG A 268 79.89 -58.30 1.41
C ARG A 268 81.29 -58.76 0.98
N ASP A 269 81.88 -58.13 -0.02
CA ASP A 269 83.23 -58.45 -0.50
C ASP A 269 84.28 -58.21 0.60
N ALA A 270 84.15 -57.12 1.36
CA ALA A 270 84.97 -56.85 2.53
C ALA A 270 84.75 -57.88 3.64
N ALA A 271 83.51 -58.32 3.88
CA ALA A 271 83.22 -59.39 4.83
C ALA A 271 83.80 -60.74 4.39
N VAL A 272 83.75 -61.06 3.10
CA VAL A 272 84.40 -62.25 2.52
C VAL A 272 85.91 -62.15 2.68
N ALA A 273 86.52 -61.02 2.33
CA ALA A 273 87.96 -60.79 2.50
C ALA A 273 88.38 -60.88 3.98
N GLN A 274 87.57 -60.34 4.91
CA GLN A 274 87.78 -60.48 6.35
C GLN A 274 87.63 -61.94 6.80
N ALA A 275 86.66 -62.68 6.28
CA ALA A 275 86.47 -64.11 6.58
C ALA A 275 87.64 -64.95 6.06
N GLU A 276 88.15 -64.66 4.86
CA GLU A 276 89.35 -65.28 4.30
C GLU A 276 90.60 -64.95 5.12
N ALA A 277 90.79 -63.68 5.51
CA ALA A 277 91.89 -63.28 6.38
C ALA A 277 91.81 -63.97 7.75
N ARG A 278 90.61 -64.07 8.32
CA ARG A 278 90.35 -64.80 9.56
C ARG A 278 90.63 -66.29 9.41
N ALA A 279 90.20 -66.93 8.32
CA ALA A 279 90.52 -68.33 8.03
C ALA A 279 92.04 -68.56 7.88
N ARG A 280 92.76 -67.61 7.27
CA ARG A 280 94.24 -67.64 7.22
C ARG A 280 94.87 -67.50 8.60
N LEU A 281 94.33 -66.63 9.47
CA LEU A 281 94.81 -66.51 10.84
C LEU A 281 94.45 -67.75 11.67
N GLU A 282 93.27 -68.32 11.51
CA GLU A 282 92.83 -69.55 12.20
C GLU A 282 93.69 -70.75 11.76
N THR A 283 94.02 -70.88 10.48
CA THR A 283 94.99 -71.89 10.00
C THR A 283 96.40 -71.66 10.53
N GLN A 284 96.86 -70.41 10.64
CA GLN A 284 98.14 -70.08 11.29
C GLN A 284 98.12 -70.41 12.79
N VAL A 285 97.04 -70.09 13.51
CA VAL A 285 96.86 -70.45 14.92
C VAL A 285 96.84 -71.96 15.08
N ALA A 286 96.11 -72.70 14.23
CA ALA A 286 96.08 -74.15 14.24
C ALA A 286 97.49 -74.73 14.01
N ALA A 287 98.24 -74.23 13.02
CA ALA A 287 99.62 -74.64 12.75
C ALA A 287 100.57 -74.31 13.92
N LEU A 288 100.46 -73.13 14.54
CA LEU A 288 101.24 -72.77 15.72
C LEU A 288 100.86 -73.62 16.94
N THR A 289 99.58 -73.96 17.09
CA THR A 289 99.10 -74.84 18.15
C THR A 289 99.66 -76.25 17.96
N GLU A 290 99.67 -76.77 16.73
CA GLU A 290 100.29 -78.04 16.38
C GLU A 290 101.82 -78.04 16.63
N GLN A 291 102.51 -76.94 16.34
CA GLN A 291 103.92 -76.75 16.68
C GLN A 291 104.16 -76.73 18.20
N LEU A 292 103.27 -76.09 18.96
CA LEU A 292 103.35 -76.07 20.43
C LEU A 292 103.06 -77.45 21.03
N THR A 293 102.09 -78.20 20.51
CA THR A 293 101.80 -79.56 20.99
C THR A 293 102.94 -80.52 20.65
N THR A 294 103.57 -80.44 19.47
CA THR A 294 104.78 -81.22 19.17
C THR A 294 105.95 -80.83 20.07
N ARG A 295 106.13 -79.54 20.37
CA ARG A 295 107.16 -79.10 21.33
C ARG A 295 106.89 -79.56 22.75
N LEU A 296 105.64 -79.54 23.21
CA LEU A 296 105.23 -80.07 24.51
C LEU A 296 105.45 -81.58 24.57
N ALA A 297 105.06 -82.33 23.54
CA ALA A 297 105.31 -83.76 23.46
C ALA A 297 106.83 -84.07 23.46
N ALA A 298 107.64 -83.26 22.79
CA ALA A 298 109.10 -83.38 22.84
C ALA A 298 109.68 -83.03 24.23
N ALA A 299 109.14 -82.02 24.91
CA ALA A 299 109.52 -81.66 26.27
C ALA A 299 109.11 -82.73 27.29
N ASP A 300 107.92 -83.32 27.17
CA ASP A 300 107.45 -84.43 28.00
C ASP A 300 108.29 -85.69 27.78
N ALA A 301 108.66 -85.99 26.53
CA ALA A 301 109.59 -87.09 26.23
C ALA A 301 110.98 -86.84 26.84
N ALA A 302 111.47 -85.60 26.82
CA ALA A 302 112.72 -85.22 27.49
C ALA A 302 112.62 -85.30 29.02
N ALA A 303 111.48 -84.91 29.61
CA ALA A 303 111.22 -85.01 31.04
C ALA A 303 111.13 -86.48 31.51
N ARG A 304 110.48 -87.35 30.73
CA ARG A 304 110.45 -88.81 31.00
C ARG A 304 111.86 -89.40 30.95
N LYS A 305 112.64 -89.04 29.93
CA LYS A 305 114.04 -89.48 29.83
C LYS A 305 114.88 -89.01 31.03
N ALA A 306 114.70 -87.76 31.46
CA ALA A 306 115.36 -87.24 32.66
C ALA A 306 114.90 -87.95 33.95
N ALA A 307 113.61 -88.33 34.06
CA ALA A 307 113.10 -89.11 35.18
C ALA A 307 113.66 -90.55 35.21
N ASP A 308 113.78 -91.20 34.04
CA ASP A 308 114.39 -92.51 33.90
C ASP A 308 115.89 -92.46 34.26
N ASP A 309 116.62 -91.45 33.78
CA ASP A 309 118.03 -91.21 34.14
C ASP A 309 118.18 -91.01 35.66
N LEU A 310 117.26 -90.27 36.29
CA LEU A 310 117.26 -90.01 37.73
C LEU A 310 116.93 -91.26 38.55
N ALA A 311 116.01 -92.10 38.09
CA ALA A 311 115.72 -93.40 38.70
C ALA A 311 116.94 -94.34 38.61
N THR A 312 117.66 -94.30 37.50
CA THR A 312 118.89 -95.08 37.30
C THR A 312 120.00 -94.66 38.27
N VAL A 313 120.17 -93.34 38.47
CA VAL A 313 121.12 -92.79 39.44
C VAL A 313 120.72 -93.11 40.89
N GLN A 314 119.42 -93.07 41.22
CA GLN A 314 118.93 -93.45 42.54
C GLN A 314 119.14 -94.94 42.84
N ALA A 315 118.97 -95.83 41.86
CA ALA A 315 119.26 -97.25 42.01
C ALA A 315 120.77 -97.51 42.25
N ALA A 316 121.64 -96.76 41.56
CA ALA A 316 123.09 -96.83 41.78
C ALA A 316 123.50 -96.32 43.17
N LEU A 317 122.87 -95.26 43.66
CA LEU A 317 123.09 -94.70 45.00
C LEU A 317 122.64 -95.69 46.09
N ALA A 318 121.46 -96.30 45.94
CA ALA A 318 120.96 -97.32 46.87
C ALA A 318 121.87 -98.55 46.93
N ALA A 319 122.46 -98.95 45.79
CA ALA A 319 123.45 -100.03 45.75
C ALA A 319 124.77 -99.64 46.44
N ALA A 320 125.20 -98.38 46.33
CA ALA A 320 126.37 -97.85 47.03
C ALA A 320 126.13 -97.74 48.55
N GLN A 321 124.95 -97.32 48.97
CA GLN A 321 124.55 -97.24 50.39
C GLN A 321 124.52 -98.63 51.04
N ARG A 322 123.98 -99.66 50.37
CA ARG A 322 124.03 -101.04 50.90
C ARG A 322 125.45 -101.61 51.00
N ARG A 323 126.41 -101.13 50.21
CA ARG A 323 127.83 -101.49 50.35
C ARG A 323 128.47 -100.77 51.55
N ALA A 324 128.12 -99.50 51.76
CA ALA A 324 128.57 -98.73 52.91
C ALA A 324 128.03 -99.31 54.23
N GLU A 325 126.74 -99.68 54.30
CA GLU A 325 126.12 -100.29 55.48
C GLU A 325 126.73 -101.66 55.82
N ARG A 326 127.16 -102.44 54.81
CA ARG A 326 127.89 -103.70 55.03
C ARG A 326 129.30 -103.48 55.57
N ALA A 327 130.01 -102.48 55.05
CA ALA A 327 131.33 -102.10 55.56
C ALA A 327 131.26 -101.51 56.98
N GLU A 328 130.18 -100.79 57.31
CA GLU A 328 129.92 -100.27 58.65
C GLU A 328 129.52 -101.39 59.63
N ALA A 329 128.76 -102.40 59.20
CA ALA A 329 128.43 -103.57 60.01
C ALA A 329 129.67 -104.45 60.31
N GLU A 330 130.58 -104.60 59.35
CA GLU A 330 131.87 -105.29 59.54
C GLU A 330 132.81 -104.50 60.48
N ALA A 331 132.83 -103.17 60.37
CA ALA A 331 133.59 -102.30 61.26
C ALA A 331 133.04 -102.25 62.70
N ALA A 332 131.72 -102.38 62.88
CA ALA A 332 131.08 -102.45 64.19
C ALA A 332 131.37 -103.79 64.90
N LEU A 333 131.45 -104.89 64.15
CA LEU A 333 131.74 -106.23 64.69
C LEU A 333 133.23 -106.39 65.07
N ALA A 334 134.15 -105.76 64.32
CA ALA A 334 135.56 -105.65 64.69
C ALA A 334 135.80 -104.75 65.92
N ARG A 335 134.95 -103.73 66.14
CA ARG A 335 134.99 -102.85 67.33
C ARG A 335 134.43 -103.53 68.59
N GLN A 336 133.52 -104.50 68.47
CA GLN A 336 133.02 -105.28 69.61
C GLN A 336 134.03 -106.32 70.15
N LEU A 337 134.91 -106.86 69.31
CA LEU A 337 135.91 -107.87 69.72
C LEU A 337 137.21 -107.28 70.31
N LEU A 338 137.50 -105.99 70.09
CA LEU A 338 138.70 -105.30 70.60
C LEU A 338 138.47 -104.50 71.89
N ALA A 339 137.22 -104.37 72.37
CA ALA A 339 136.85 -103.56 73.54
C ALA A 339 136.75 -104.34 74.87
N GLU A 340 136.93 -105.67 74.88
CA GLU A 340 136.94 -106.48 76.12
C GLU A 340 138.29 -106.46 76.87
N LEU A 341 139.39 -105.88 76.33
CA LEU A 341 140.73 -106.09 76.93
C LEU A 341 141.72 -104.90 76.97
N ARG A 342 141.28 -103.64 77.19
CA ARG A 342 141.97 -102.63 78.07
C ARG A 342 141.37 -101.21 77.99
N LEU A 343 141.37 -100.56 79.17
CA LEU A 343 140.80 -99.27 79.58
C LEU A 343 141.35 -98.04 78.83
N ALA A 344 140.46 -97.18 78.27
CA ALA A 344 139.95 -95.87 78.78
C ALA A 344 141.05 -94.77 78.92
N PRO A 345 140.91 -93.47 78.54
CA PRO A 345 139.74 -92.60 78.25
C PRO A 345 139.94 -91.61 77.04
N ARG A 346 139.09 -90.55 76.91
CA ARG A 346 139.26 -89.27 76.14
C ARG A 346 139.27 -89.41 74.59
N GLU A 347 138.87 -88.46 73.72
CA GLU A 347 138.98 -87.01 73.60
C GLU A 347 137.84 -86.42 72.71
N ARG A 348 137.37 -85.19 73.01
CA ARG A 348 137.44 -83.97 72.16
C ARG A 348 137.21 -84.24 70.66
N GLY A 349 136.12 -83.84 70.03
CA GLY A 349 135.40 -82.57 70.17
C GLY A 349 136.20 -81.48 69.44
N GLU A 350 135.75 -81.14 68.23
CA GLU A 350 136.05 -79.93 67.42
C GLU A 350 135.96 -80.31 65.93
N GLY A 351 135.05 -79.80 65.10
CA GLY A 351 134.15 -78.68 65.30
C GLY A 351 134.79 -77.35 64.87
N GLY A 352 134.64 -77.05 63.58
CA GLY A 352 134.13 -75.73 63.21
C GLY A 352 135.09 -74.71 62.60
N SER A 353 134.42 -73.74 61.98
CA SER A 353 134.90 -72.48 61.40
C SER A 353 135.33 -72.61 59.93
N VAL A 354 134.84 -71.82 58.95
CA VAL A 354 134.15 -70.52 58.92
C VAL A 354 133.39 -70.51 57.57
N GLU A 355 132.07 -70.38 57.47
CA GLU A 355 131.19 -69.22 57.68
C GLU A 355 131.27 -68.10 56.64
N ARG A 356 130.07 -67.53 56.38
CA ARG A 356 129.69 -66.23 55.77
C ARG A 356 129.08 -66.35 54.37
N ARG A 357 127.95 -65.70 54.03
CA ARG A 357 127.09 -64.72 54.74
C ARG A 357 125.93 -64.31 53.80
N ARG A 358 124.77 -64.05 54.41
CA ARG A 358 123.69 -63.08 54.04
C ARG A 358 122.65 -63.39 52.93
N ARG A 359 121.39 -63.21 53.39
CA ARG A 359 120.22 -62.48 52.81
C ARG A 359 119.49 -63.18 51.65
N LYS A 360 118.17 -63.06 51.45
CA LYS A 360 117.02 -62.43 52.16
C LYS A 360 115.77 -62.71 51.30
N ALA A 361 114.62 -62.95 51.93
CA ALA A 361 113.21 -62.89 51.43
C ALA A 361 112.82 -63.86 50.29
N GLY A 362 111.62 -64.41 50.20
CA GLY A 362 110.35 -64.31 50.94
C GLY A 362 109.35 -65.27 50.26
N GLY A 363 108.37 -65.80 51.00
CA GLY A 363 107.42 -66.88 50.58
C GLY A 363 106.40 -66.48 49.50
N PRO A 364 105.24 -67.18 49.33
CA PRO A 364 104.57 -68.13 50.24
C PRO A 364 103.89 -69.37 49.56
N ALA A 365 103.27 -70.26 50.36
CA ALA A 365 102.17 -71.20 50.03
C ALA A 365 101.76 -71.96 51.31
N PRO A 366 100.65 -72.71 51.38
CA PRO A 366 99.33 -72.65 50.71
C PRO A 366 98.19 -72.56 51.79
N SER A 367 96.90 -72.46 51.48
CA SER A 367 96.02 -73.58 51.12
C SER A 367 94.56 -73.17 51.38
N ALA A 368 93.68 -73.58 50.45
CA ALA A 368 92.26 -73.97 50.57
C ALA A 368 91.35 -73.12 51.48
N GLY A 369 90.37 -72.42 50.93
CA GLY A 369 89.04 -72.97 50.58
C GLY A 369 88.03 -72.35 51.57
N ASP A 370 86.78 -72.06 51.29
CA ASP A 370 85.88 -72.39 50.20
C ASP A 370 84.62 -71.51 50.37
N THR A 371 83.80 -71.41 49.32
CA THR A 371 82.36 -71.06 49.32
C THR A 371 81.86 -69.62 49.63
N SER A 372 81.62 -68.88 48.53
CA SER A 372 80.34 -68.28 48.08
C SER A 372 79.22 -67.88 49.07
N SER A 373 78.78 -66.62 48.99
CA SER A 373 77.37 -66.14 48.78
C SER A 373 77.34 -64.61 48.97
N ASP A 374 77.17 -63.79 47.94
CA ASP A 374 75.94 -63.43 47.19
C ASP A 374 74.99 -62.48 47.97
N THR A 375 74.92 -61.23 47.51
CA THR A 375 73.82 -60.25 47.72
C THR A 375 74.10 -58.99 46.88
N PRO A 376 73.19 -58.57 46.00
CA PRO A 376 73.22 -57.24 45.37
C PRO A 376 72.12 -56.32 45.91
N SER A 377 72.36 -55.01 45.93
CA SER A 377 71.36 -53.99 46.26
C SER A 377 71.27 -52.89 45.19
N GLU A 378 70.01 -52.65 44.81
CA GLU A 378 69.37 -51.40 44.33
C GLU A 378 69.67 -50.75 42.97
N PRO A 379 68.56 -50.40 42.27
CA PRO A 379 68.39 -49.19 41.47
C PRO A 379 67.10 -48.42 41.92
N PRO A 380 66.53 -47.47 41.15
CA PRO A 380 67.00 -46.11 40.83
C PRO A 380 65.91 -45.05 41.16
N ALA A 381 66.16 -43.75 40.91
CA ALA A 381 65.09 -42.74 40.94
C ALA A 381 65.32 -41.48 40.05
N LYS A 382 64.18 -41.00 39.51
CA LYS A 382 63.83 -39.61 39.09
C LYS A 382 64.29 -39.15 37.68
N VAL A 383 63.54 -38.34 36.91
CA VAL A 383 62.24 -37.63 37.03
C VAL A 383 61.80 -37.15 35.63
N GLN A 384 60.49 -37.05 35.38
CA GLN A 384 59.86 -36.38 34.23
C GLN A 384 59.16 -35.07 34.66
N GLY A 385 59.15 -34.08 33.78
CA GLY A 385 58.30 -32.88 33.76
C GLY A 385 58.51 -32.19 32.39
N ALA A 386 57.62 -31.40 31.80
CA ALA A 386 56.27 -30.94 32.10
C ALA A 386 55.67 -30.42 30.76
N SER A 387 54.34 -30.42 30.60
CA SER A 387 53.63 -29.69 29.53
C SER A 387 52.39 -28.99 30.11
N ALA A 388 52.20 -27.73 29.70
CA ALA A 388 51.03 -26.89 29.96
C ALA A 388 49.81 -27.31 29.09
N PRO A 389 48.58 -26.79 29.34
CA PRO A 389 48.16 -25.57 28.63
C PRO A 389 47.13 -24.65 29.34
N ARG A 390 46.90 -23.46 28.74
CA ARG A 390 45.77 -22.50 28.88
C ARG A 390 44.73 -22.78 27.74
N PRO A 391 43.52 -22.16 27.65
CA PRO A 391 43.03 -20.91 28.26
C PRO A 391 41.57 -20.91 28.82
N GLU A 392 41.22 -19.79 29.44
CA GLU A 392 39.90 -19.34 29.92
C GLU A 392 39.65 -17.92 29.35
N GLU A 393 38.40 -17.46 29.46
CA GLU A 393 37.80 -16.14 29.10
C GLU A 393 37.33 -15.96 27.64
N GLY A 394 36.11 -15.48 27.35
CA GLY A 394 35.01 -14.98 28.19
C GLY A 394 34.20 -13.88 27.44
N GLY A 395 32.88 -13.82 27.69
CA GLY A 395 31.92 -12.69 27.53
C GLY A 395 31.63 -12.16 26.12
N ASP A 396 30.40 -11.96 25.61
CA ASP A 396 29.10 -11.46 26.12
C ASP A 396 28.79 -10.15 25.39
N SER A 397 27.62 -10.06 24.75
CA SER A 397 26.71 -8.89 24.87
C SER A 397 25.49 -9.07 23.96
N SER A 398 24.32 -8.99 24.59
CA SER A 398 22.99 -8.84 24.00
C SER A 398 22.50 -7.41 24.17
N ASP A 399 21.78 -6.85 23.18
CA ASP A 399 20.65 -5.88 23.33
C ASP A 399 20.10 -5.60 21.90
N SER A 400 18.83 -5.79 21.52
CA SER A 400 17.51 -5.27 21.96
C SER A 400 17.12 -3.88 21.39
N SER A 401 15.81 -3.75 21.12
CA SER A 401 14.99 -2.56 20.74
C SER A 401 14.59 -2.45 19.25
N TYR A 402 13.35 -2.81 18.86
CA TYR A 402 12.07 -2.02 18.86
C TYR A 402 12.02 -0.87 17.83
N ASN A 403 11.10 -0.95 16.85
CA ASN A 403 10.10 0.10 16.62
C ASN A 403 8.95 -0.34 15.68
N GLU A 404 7.72 -0.10 16.13
CA GLU A 404 6.46 -0.04 15.38
C GLU A 404 6.37 1.25 14.54
N HIS A 405 5.62 1.22 13.42
CA HIS A 405 4.70 2.32 13.07
C HIS A 405 3.55 1.81 12.20
N ASP A 406 2.36 2.02 12.75
CA ASP A 406 1.01 1.94 12.19
C ASP A 406 0.67 3.30 11.56
N ASP A 407 -0.06 3.33 10.45
CA ASP A 407 -0.75 4.55 10.02
C ASP A 407 -2.02 4.22 9.24
N SER A 408 -3.13 4.68 9.82
CA SER A 408 -4.51 4.53 9.38
C SER A 408 -4.87 5.52 8.26
N LYS A 409 -5.83 5.15 7.42
CA LYS A 409 -6.52 6.05 6.48
C LYS A 409 -8.01 6.09 6.80
N ASP A 410 -8.47 7.28 7.18
CA ASP A 410 -9.83 7.78 6.96
C ASP A 410 -9.87 8.61 5.67
#